data_AF-A0A2C0ZGB1-F1
#
_entry.id   AF-A0A2C0ZGB1-F1
#
_cell.length_a   1.000
_cell.length_b   1.000
_cell.length_c   1.000
_cell.angle_alpha   90.00
_cell.angle_beta   90.00
_cell.angle_gamma   90.00
#
_symmetry.space_group_name_H-M   'P 1'
#
loop_
_entity.id
_entity.type
_entity.pdbx_description
1 polymer ?
#
loop_
_entity_poly.entity_id
_entity_poly.type
_entity_poly.pdbx_seq_one_letter_code
_entity_poly.pdbx_strand_id
1 'polypeptide(L)'
;MRKYFLYLLYFKLAWDLIQIAYRNWGNFETQSLVYDIGRIVIDLFIIVILLKANRRKKTLTKFEHFYSEAFNCDERKEYEKALQIRQEGLKLLSLNDLQRAELHVGNGGTYYYLNDYKNATICFDQAFELVKQEKIPYDEKYKEIIECYVKANRKEDAIRLVKELLNRQSYNKKFKRLQPLKDRLLS
;
A
#
# COMPACT_ATOMS: atom_id res chain seq x y z
N MET A 1 26.91 7.81 -11.92
CA MET A 1 26.87 9.29 -11.94
C MET A 1 26.26 9.93 -10.67
N ARG A 2 25.06 9.56 -10.22
CA ARG A 2 24.34 10.27 -9.13
C ARG A 2 24.99 10.27 -7.74
N LYS A 3 25.78 9.22 -7.38
CA LYS A 3 26.53 9.18 -6.11
C LYS A 3 27.67 10.20 -6.07
N TYR A 4 28.39 10.39 -7.18
CA TYR A 4 29.48 11.36 -7.29
C TYR A 4 28.97 12.80 -7.11
N PHE A 5 27.74 13.10 -7.56
CA PHE A 5 27.12 14.40 -7.33
C PHE A 5 26.81 14.67 -5.85
N LEU A 6 26.33 13.66 -5.11
CA LEU A 6 26.18 13.77 -3.65
C LEU A 6 27.53 13.97 -2.95
N TYR A 7 28.58 13.26 -3.36
CA TYR A 7 29.92 13.45 -2.80
C TYR A 7 30.47 14.85 -3.07
N LEU A 8 30.24 15.42 -4.27
CA LEU A 8 30.61 16.80 -4.58
C LEU A 8 29.87 17.81 -3.71
N LEU A 9 28.57 17.59 -3.44
CA LEU A 9 27.78 18.44 -2.54
C LEU A 9 28.25 18.34 -1.08
N TYR A 10 28.60 17.14 -0.59
CA TYR A 10 29.18 16.97 0.74
C TYR A 10 30.55 17.63 0.85
N PHE A 11 31.39 17.51 -0.19
CA PHE A 11 32.69 18.17 -0.23
C PHE A 11 32.54 19.70 -0.23
N LYS A 12 31.60 20.24 -1.01
CA LYS A 12 31.27 21.66 -1.01
C LYS A 12 30.78 22.14 0.36
N LEU A 13 29.87 21.42 0.98
CA LEU A 13 29.37 21.73 2.33
C LEU A 13 30.49 21.74 3.37
N ALA A 14 31.41 20.76 3.31
CA ALA A 14 32.57 20.70 4.19
C ALA A 14 33.52 21.89 3.97
N TRP A 15 33.71 22.30 2.71
CA TRP A 15 34.51 23.49 2.38
C TRP A 15 33.87 24.78 2.91
N ASP A 16 32.56 24.95 2.75
CA ASP A 16 31.83 26.13 3.24
C ASP A 16 31.89 26.21 4.79
N LEU A 17 31.84 25.08 5.49
CA LEU A 17 32.04 25.00 6.94
C LEU A 17 33.46 25.43 7.36
N ILE A 18 34.49 24.98 6.64
CA ILE A 18 35.89 25.37 6.90
C ILE A 18 36.08 26.87 6.67
N GLN A 19 35.50 27.42 5.61
CA GLN A 19 35.58 28.86 5.30
C GLN A 19 34.95 29.73 6.39
N ILE A 20 33.79 29.32 6.92
CA ILE A 20 33.14 30.01 8.04
C ILE A 20 34.00 29.97 9.30
N ALA A 21 34.54 28.80 9.63
CA ALA A 21 35.40 28.64 10.79
C ALA A 21 36.68 29.50 10.67
N TYR A 22 37.27 29.55 9.48
CA TYR A 22 38.47 30.34 9.21
C TYR A 22 38.22 31.85 9.24
N ARG A 23 37.14 32.33 8.60
CA ARG A 23 36.83 33.76 8.52
C ARG A 23 36.41 34.36 9.86
N ASN A 24 35.71 33.60 10.68
CA ASN A 24 35.29 34.04 12.01
C ASN A 24 36.33 33.74 13.09
N TRP A 25 37.50 33.21 12.72
CA TRP A 25 38.61 33.00 13.64
C TRP A 25 39.31 34.33 13.91
N GLY A 26 38.99 34.94 15.04
CA GLY A 26 39.67 36.13 15.56
C GLY A 26 39.00 37.47 15.26
N ASN A 27 38.22 37.61 14.17
CA ASN A 27 37.46 38.82 13.86
C ASN A 27 36.03 38.46 13.41
N PHE A 28 35.02 39.02 14.09
CA PHE A 28 33.61 38.73 13.85
C PHE A 28 32.97 39.83 13.00
N GLU A 29 32.66 39.54 11.75
CA GLU A 29 31.87 40.41 10.88
C GLU A 29 30.46 39.83 10.68
N THR A 30 29.44 40.54 11.15
CA THR A 30 28.06 40.05 11.16
C THR A 30 27.47 39.84 9.76
N GLN A 31 27.86 40.66 8.77
CA GLN A 31 27.35 40.56 7.41
C GLN A 31 27.87 39.31 6.67
N SER A 32 29.15 38.98 6.84
CA SER A 32 29.75 37.79 6.23
C SER A 32 29.20 36.50 6.86
N LEU A 33 28.97 36.51 8.17
CA LEU A 33 28.37 35.38 8.89
C LEU A 33 26.94 35.07 8.43
N VAL A 34 26.09 36.08 8.23
CA VAL A 34 24.72 35.88 7.71
C VAL A 34 24.75 35.27 6.30
N TYR A 35 25.65 35.77 5.44
CA TYR A 35 25.81 35.25 4.08
C TYR A 35 26.26 33.79 4.07
N ASP A 36 27.26 33.46 4.90
CA ASP A 36 27.84 32.12 4.92
C ASP A 36 26.88 31.09 5.55
N ILE A 37 26.12 31.47 6.59
CA ILE A 37 25.02 30.63 7.12
C ILE A 37 23.96 30.38 6.05
N GLY A 38 23.59 31.39 5.27
CA GLY A 38 22.64 31.25 4.17
C GLY A 38 23.08 30.20 3.15
N ARG A 39 24.38 30.17 2.80
CA ARG A 39 24.96 29.16 1.90
C ARG A 39 24.84 27.74 2.44
N ILE A 40 25.19 27.52 3.71
CA ILE A 40 25.06 26.21 4.36
C ILE A 40 23.61 25.73 4.33
N VAL A 41 22.66 26.60 4.66
CA VAL A 41 21.23 26.24 4.69
C VAL A 41 20.76 25.80 3.29
N ILE A 42 21.18 26.51 2.25
CA ILE A 42 20.86 26.15 0.86
C ILE A 42 21.45 24.77 0.50
N ASP A 43 22.72 24.52 0.85
CA ASP A 43 23.37 23.26 0.53
C ASP A 43 22.74 22.07 1.28
N LEU A 44 22.40 22.25 2.55
CA LEU A 44 21.65 21.25 3.33
C LEU A 44 20.28 20.98 2.72
N PHE A 45 19.57 22.03 2.29
CA PHE A 45 18.26 21.90 1.64
C PHE A 45 18.34 21.10 0.33
N ILE A 46 19.34 21.39 -0.51
CA ILE A 46 19.59 20.65 -1.77
C ILE A 46 19.92 19.19 -1.48
N ILE A 47 20.75 18.89 -0.48
CA ILE A 47 21.09 17.53 -0.07
C ILE A 47 19.84 16.78 0.38
N VAL A 48 18.98 17.39 1.20
CA VAL A 48 17.73 16.77 1.67
C VAL A 48 16.78 16.45 0.51
N ILE A 49 16.60 17.38 -0.45
CA ILE A 49 15.79 17.14 -1.65
C ILE A 49 16.35 15.95 -2.44
N LEU A 50 17.66 15.91 -2.66
CA LEU A 50 18.31 14.84 -3.40
C LEU A 50 18.17 13.50 -2.68
N LEU A 51 18.32 13.44 -1.36
CA LEU A 51 18.13 12.21 -0.58
C LEU A 51 16.69 11.71 -0.68
N LYS A 52 15.69 12.60 -0.61
CA LYS A 52 14.27 12.25 -0.79
C LYS A 52 14.01 11.73 -2.20
N ALA A 53 14.56 12.37 -3.22
CA ALA A 53 14.46 11.95 -4.62
C ALA A 53 15.32 10.73 -4.99
N ASN A 54 16.26 10.33 -4.12
CA ASN A 54 17.17 9.21 -4.31
C ASN A 54 16.83 8.00 -3.42
N ARG A 55 15.72 8.04 -2.67
CA ARG A 55 15.10 6.83 -2.17
C ARG A 55 14.79 5.96 -3.38
N ARG A 56 15.60 4.91 -3.61
CA ARG A 56 15.36 3.95 -4.68
C ARG A 56 13.94 3.45 -4.50
N LYS A 57 13.07 3.67 -5.49
CA LYS A 57 11.79 2.96 -5.53
C LYS A 57 12.14 1.48 -5.44
N LYS A 58 11.72 0.83 -4.36
CA LYS A 58 11.96 -0.61 -4.17
C LYS A 58 11.38 -1.28 -5.41
N THR A 59 12.19 -2.05 -6.13
CA THR A 59 11.70 -2.77 -7.31
C THR A 59 10.74 -3.83 -6.81
N LEU A 60 9.45 -3.62 -7.06
CA LEU A 60 8.40 -4.56 -6.74
C LEU A 60 8.47 -5.66 -7.81
N THR A 61 8.89 -6.86 -7.42
CA THR A 61 9.13 -7.99 -8.35
C THR A 61 8.48 -9.28 -7.91
N LYS A 62 8.12 -9.40 -6.63
CA LYS A 62 7.50 -10.56 -6.02
C LYS A 62 6.17 -10.16 -5.40
N PHE A 63 5.25 -11.13 -5.28
CA PHE A 63 3.96 -10.96 -4.64
C PHE A 63 4.04 -10.19 -3.33
N GLU A 64 4.96 -10.57 -2.44
CA GLU A 64 5.09 -9.99 -1.10
C GLU A 64 5.44 -8.50 -1.15
N HIS A 65 6.19 -8.07 -2.17
CA HIS A 65 6.55 -6.66 -2.34
C HIS A 65 5.31 -5.83 -2.69
N PHE A 66 4.48 -6.30 -3.62
CA PHE A 66 3.25 -5.63 -4.02
C PHE A 66 2.21 -5.65 -2.88
N TYR A 67 2.02 -6.80 -2.24
CA TYR A 67 1.09 -6.97 -1.13
C TYR A 67 1.44 -6.03 0.04
N SER A 68 2.68 -6.07 0.52
CA SER A 68 3.10 -5.25 1.67
C SER A 68 3.10 -3.75 1.38
N GLU A 69 3.56 -3.32 0.20
CA GLU A 69 3.57 -1.90 -0.15
C GLU A 69 2.15 -1.36 -0.33
N ALA A 70 1.25 -2.11 -0.96
CA ALA A 70 -0.15 -1.72 -1.09
C ALA A 70 -0.85 -1.66 0.27
N PHE A 71 -0.63 -2.64 1.14
CA PHE A 71 -1.14 -2.64 2.52
C PHE A 71 -0.67 -1.40 3.29
N ASN A 72 0.62 -1.06 3.22
CA ASN A 72 1.15 0.15 3.84
C ASN A 72 0.55 1.43 3.24
N CYS A 73 0.15 1.42 1.98
CA CYS A 73 -0.55 2.55 1.36
C CYS A 73 -1.99 2.66 1.91
N ASP A 74 -2.72 1.56 2.06
CA ASP A 74 -4.06 1.56 2.69
C ASP A 74 -4.02 2.09 4.13
N GLU A 75 -3.05 1.66 4.94
CA GLU A 75 -2.84 2.15 6.31
C GLU A 75 -2.59 3.67 6.36
N ARG A 76 -1.94 4.20 5.33
CA ARG A 76 -1.69 5.64 5.14
C ARG A 76 -2.84 6.38 4.46
N LYS A 77 -3.93 5.69 4.13
CA LYS A 77 -5.07 6.20 3.34
C LYS A 77 -4.68 6.69 1.93
N GLU A 78 -3.57 6.19 1.39
CA GLU A 78 -3.10 6.40 0.02
C GLU A 78 -3.81 5.41 -0.94
N TYR A 79 -5.14 5.41 -0.97
CA TYR A 79 -5.96 4.36 -1.59
C TYR A 79 -5.73 4.16 -3.09
N GLU A 80 -5.68 5.25 -3.87
CA GLU A 80 -5.42 5.18 -5.32
C GLU A 80 -4.07 4.52 -5.62
N LYS A 81 -3.07 4.82 -4.78
CA LYS A 81 -1.73 4.25 -4.91
C LYS A 81 -1.73 2.78 -4.51
N ALA A 82 -2.47 2.39 -3.47
CA ALA A 82 -2.64 0.99 -3.09
C ALA A 82 -3.24 0.17 -4.25
N LEU A 83 -4.30 0.69 -4.88
CA LEU A 83 -4.93 0.08 -6.06
C LEU A 83 -3.93 -0.04 -7.22
N GLN A 84 -3.19 1.03 -7.53
CA GLN A 84 -2.19 1.01 -8.60
C GLN A 84 -1.12 -0.07 -8.35
N ILE A 85 -0.58 -0.15 -7.12
CA ILE A 85 0.45 -1.13 -6.77
C ILE A 85 -0.09 -2.56 -6.97
N ARG A 86 -1.28 -2.88 -6.48
CA ARG A 86 -1.86 -4.22 -6.69
C ARG A 86 -2.15 -4.50 -8.16
N GLN A 87 -2.60 -3.51 -8.92
CA GLN A 87 -2.82 -3.63 -10.37
C GLN A 87 -1.52 -3.91 -11.13
N GLU A 88 -0.40 -3.31 -10.72
CA GLU A 88 0.93 -3.64 -11.23
C GLU A 88 1.34 -5.07 -10.84
N GLY A 89 1.07 -5.48 -9.60
CA GLY A 89 1.34 -6.84 -9.11
C GLY A 89 0.57 -7.90 -9.88
N LEU A 90 -0.71 -7.67 -10.21
CA LEU A 90 -1.55 -8.60 -10.97
C LEU A 90 -1.03 -8.89 -12.39
N LYS A 91 -0.15 -8.03 -12.95
CA LYS A 91 0.50 -8.25 -14.25
C LYS A 91 1.62 -9.30 -14.20
N LEU A 92 2.08 -9.68 -13.01
CA LEU A 92 3.10 -10.72 -12.87
C LEU A 92 2.55 -12.07 -13.32
N LEU A 93 3.22 -12.70 -14.29
CA LEU A 93 2.86 -14.03 -14.80
C LEU A 93 3.13 -15.14 -13.76
N SER A 94 4.04 -14.90 -12.82
CA SER A 94 4.45 -15.88 -11.81
C SER A 94 3.47 -16.06 -10.64
N LEU A 95 2.39 -15.27 -10.56
CA LEU A 95 1.42 -15.40 -9.47
C LEU A 95 0.55 -16.64 -9.67
N ASN A 96 0.42 -17.43 -8.61
CA ASN A 96 -0.60 -18.47 -8.52
C ASN A 96 -1.99 -17.86 -8.19
N ASP A 97 -3.04 -18.67 -8.29
CA ASP A 97 -4.42 -18.21 -8.13
C ASP A 97 -4.71 -17.66 -6.73
N LEU A 98 -4.14 -18.27 -5.67
CA LEU A 98 -4.26 -17.76 -4.30
C LEU A 98 -3.65 -16.36 -4.16
N GLN A 99 -2.46 -16.14 -4.73
CA GLN A 99 -1.80 -14.83 -4.70
C GLN A 99 -2.56 -13.79 -5.52
N ARG A 100 -3.10 -14.17 -6.69
CA ARG A 100 -3.95 -13.28 -7.50
C ARG A 100 -5.22 -12.92 -6.74
N ALA A 101 -5.88 -13.91 -6.14
CA ALA A 101 -7.08 -13.70 -5.35
C ALA A 101 -6.82 -12.76 -4.16
N GLU A 102 -5.69 -12.91 -3.47
CA GLU A 102 -5.32 -12.02 -2.36
C GLU A 102 -5.13 -10.56 -2.82
N LEU A 103 -4.53 -10.32 -3.99
CA LEU A 103 -4.45 -8.97 -4.55
C LEU A 103 -5.83 -8.41 -4.92
N HIS A 104 -6.72 -9.24 -5.47
CA HIS A 104 -8.10 -8.85 -5.74
C HIS A 104 -8.89 -8.56 -4.46
N VAL A 105 -8.76 -9.37 -3.40
CA VAL A 105 -9.35 -9.10 -2.07
C VAL A 105 -8.83 -7.79 -1.51
N GLY A 106 -7.53 -7.52 -1.64
CA GLY A 106 -6.94 -6.25 -1.25
C GLY A 106 -7.57 -5.06 -1.98
N ASN A 107 -7.72 -5.13 -3.30
CA ASN A 107 -8.42 -4.10 -4.08
C ASN A 107 -9.89 -3.94 -3.66
N GLY A 108 -10.58 -5.05 -3.42
CA GLY A 108 -11.96 -5.04 -2.94
C GLY A 108 -12.09 -4.34 -1.58
N GLY A 109 -11.15 -4.60 -0.67
CA GLY A 109 -11.05 -3.90 0.62
C GLY A 109 -10.80 -2.40 0.46
N THR A 110 -9.88 -2.00 -0.43
CA THR A 110 -9.62 -0.58 -0.70
C THR A 110 -10.86 0.13 -1.26
N TYR A 111 -11.56 -0.46 -2.25
CA TYR A 111 -12.81 0.10 -2.76
C TYR A 111 -13.92 0.14 -1.71
N TYR A 112 -13.99 -0.86 -0.83
CA TYR A 112 -14.93 -0.86 0.29
C TYR A 112 -14.69 0.35 1.21
N TYR A 113 -13.44 0.66 1.56
CA TYR A 113 -13.10 1.86 2.35
C TYR A 113 -13.46 3.17 1.65
N LEU A 114 -13.41 3.19 0.31
CA LEU A 114 -13.85 4.32 -0.52
C LEU A 114 -15.38 4.40 -0.67
N ASN A 115 -16.15 3.51 -0.06
CA ASN A 115 -17.60 3.32 -0.28
C ASN A 115 -17.99 3.00 -1.73
N ASP A 116 -17.03 2.55 -2.55
CA ASP A 116 -17.29 2.10 -3.92
C ASP A 116 -17.64 0.61 -3.91
N TYR A 117 -18.83 0.30 -3.40
CA TYR A 117 -19.28 -1.08 -3.22
C TYR A 117 -19.42 -1.83 -4.54
N LYS A 118 -19.70 -1.13 -5.65
CA LYS A 118 -19.78 -1.74 -6.98
C LYS A 118 -18.42 -2.29 -7.39
N ASN A 119 -17.37 -1.46 -7.37
CA ASN A 119 -16.04 -1.93 -7.75
C ASN A 119 -15.45 -2.91 -6.71
N ALA A 120 -15.77 -2.74 -5.43
CA ALA A 120 -15.37 -3.69 -4.39
C ALA A 120 -15.88 -5.11 -4.70
N THR A 121 -17.17 -5.25 -5.01
CA THR A 121 -17.76 -6.58 -5.31
C THR A 121 -17.23 -7.18 -6.61
N ILE A 122 -16.87 -6.38 -7.62
CA ILE A 122 -16.19 -6.89 -8.83
C ILE A 122 -14.85 -7.51 -8.46
N CYS A 123 -14.08 -6.86 -7.58
CA CYS A 123 -12.81 -7.42 -7.11
C CYS A 123 -13.02 -8.69 -6.28
N PHE A 124 -14.04 -8.75 -5.43
CA PHE A 124 -14.36 -9.96 -4.66
C PHE A 124 -14.82 -11.11 -5.56
N ASP A 125 -15.62 -10.85 -6.60
CA ASP A 125 -16.01 -11.86 -7.59
C ASP A 125 -14.78 -12.48 -8.26
N GLN A 126 -13.83 -11.63 -8.70
CA GLN A 126 -12.57 -12.07 -9.29
C GLN A 126 -11.77 -12.95 -8.32
N ALA A 127 -11.69 -12.54 -7.05
CA ALA A 127 -11.00 -13.32 -6.03
C ALA A 127 -11.64 -14.69 -5.80
N PHE A 128 -12.96 -14.75 -5.62
CA PHE A 128 -13.65 -16.01 -5.33
C PHE A 128 -13.68 -16.98 -6.51
N GLU A 129 -13.74 -16.48 -7.75
CA GLU A 129 -13.67 -17.35 -8.92
C GLU A 129 -12.31 -18.05 -9.03
N LEU A 130 -11.21 -17.33 -8.74
CA LEU A 130 -9.85 -17.89 -8.72
C LEU A 130 -9.68 -19.01 -7.68
N VAL A 131 -10.36 -18.92 -6.54
CA VAL A 131 -10.20 -19.88 -5.41
C VAL A 131 -11.42 -20.78 -5.21
N LYS A 132 -12.24 -20.94 -6.25
CA LYS A 132 -13.51 -21.67 -6.17
C LYS A 132 -13.34 -23.12 -5.72
N GLN A 133 -12.30 -23.78 -6.23
CA GLN A 133 -11.97 -25.18 -5.91
C GLN A 133 -10.97 -25.32 -4.75
N GLU A 134 -10.41 -24.21 -4.27
CA GLU A 134 -9.38 -24.20 -3.24
C GLU A 134 -9.99 -24.29 -1.84
N LYS A 135 -9.34 -25.05 -0.95
CA LYS A 135 -9.72 -25.14 0.47
C LYS A 135 -9.18 -23.96 1.27
N ILE A 136 -9.71 -22.76 1.02
CA ILE A 136 -9.35 -21.56 1.77
C ILE A 136 -9.85 -21.63 3.23
N PRO A 137 -9.07 -21.16 4.22
CA PRO A 137 -9.51 -21.12 5.61
C PRO A 137 -10.62 -20.08 5.82
N TYR A 138 -11.37 -20.21 6.92
CA TYR A 138 -12.30 -19.19 7.35
C TYR A 138 -11.58 -17.90 7.76
N ASP A 139 -12.07 -16.76 7.27
CA ASP A 139 -11.69 -15.41 7.68
C ASP A 139 -12.94 -14.64 8.18
N GLU A 140 -12.79 -13.85 9.24
CA GLU A 140 -13.88 -12.99 9.75
C GLU A 140 -14.28 -11.91 8.73
N LYS A 141 -13.36 -11.49 7.85
CA LYS A 141 -13.61 -10.52 6.77
C LYS A 141 -14.69 -10.95 5.80
N TYR A 142 -15.01 -12.25 5.71
CA TYR A 142 -16.12 -12.71 4.88
C TYR A 142 -17.46 -12.06 5.25
N LYS A 143 -17.66 -11.69 6.52
CA LYS A 143 -18.85 -10.96 6.95
C LYS A 143 -18.92 -9.57 6.30
N GLU A 144 -17.81 -8.85 6.28
CA GLU A 144 -17.70 -7.53 5.65
C GLU A 144 -17.87 -7.62 4.14
N ILE A 145 -17.28 -8.64 3.51
CA ILE A 145 -17.44 -8.89 2.08
C ILE A 145 -18.91 -9.16 1.74
N ILE A 146 -19.59 -10.05 2.47
CA ILE A 146 -21.02 -10.33 2.25
C ILE A 146 -21.87 -9.07 2.43
N GLU A 147 -21.58 -8.26 3.45
CA GLU A 147 -22.24 -6.95 3.64
C GLU A 147 -21.97 -6.00 2.48
N CYS A 148 -20.76 -6.01 1.90
CA CYS A 148 -20.41 -5.23 0.72
C CYS A 148 -21.30 -5.57 -0.49
N TYR A 149 -21.63 -6.85 -0.70
CA TYR A 149 -22.59 -7.25 -1.75
C TYR A 149 -23.98 -6.66 -1.51
N VAL A 150 -24.46 -6.64 -0.27
CA VAL A 150 -25.75 -6.02 0.07
C VAL A 150 -25.72 -4.51 -0.23
N LYS A 151 -24.66 -3.81 0.22
CA LYS A 151 -24.48 -2.37 -0.03
C LYS A 151 -24.33 -2.03 -1.52
N ALA A 152 -23.87 -2.98 -2.34
CA ALA A 152 -23.80 -2.86 -3.79
C ALA A 152 -25.13 -3.16 -4.50
N ASN A 153 -26.24 -3.35 -3.76
CA ASN A 153 -27.53 -3.81 -4.28
C ASN A 153 -27.47 -5.20 -4.96
N ARG A 154 -26.61 -6.09 -4.46
CA ARG A 154 -26.42 -7.47 -4.94
C ARG A 154 -26.81 -8.49 -3.86
N LYS A 155 -28.01 -8.36 -3.28
CA LYS A 155 -28.48 -9.19 -2.14
C LYS A 155 -28.52 -10.68 -2.50
N GLU A 156 -28.94 -11.03 -3.70
CA GLU A 156 -29.03 -12.41 -4.19
C GLU A 156 -27.65 -13.05 -4.30
N ASP A 157 -26.66 -12.30 -4.78
CA ASP A 157 -25.27 -12.74 -4.83
C ASP A 157 -24.68 -12.91 -3.42
N ALA A 158 -25.02 -12.02 -2.48
CA ALA A 158 -24.64 -12.15 -1.07
C ALA A 158 -25.18 -13.46 -0.46
N ILE A 159 -26.45 -13.79 -0.74
CA ILE A 159 -27.11 -15.03 -0.31
C ILE A 159 -26.43 -16.26 -0.94
N ARG A 160 -26.04 -16.19 -2.23
CA ARG A 160 -25.32 -17.27 -2.90
C ARG A 160 -23.94 -17.48 -2.25
N LEU A 161 -23.18 -16.40 -2.08
CA LEU A 161 -21.84 -16.42 -1.49
C LEU A 161 -21.87 -17.01 -0.06
N VAL A 162 -22.79 -16.56 0.80
CA VAL A 162 -22.85 -17.08 2.18
C VAL A 162 -23.20 -18.57 2.21
N LYS A 163 -24.05 -19.07 1.30
CA LYS A 163 -24.36 -20.50 1.18
C LYS A 163 -23.14 -21.29 0.73
N GLU A 164 -22.41 -20.82 -0.27
CA GLU A 164 -21.18 -21.44 -0.75
C GLU A 164 -20.11 -21.49 0.35
N LEU A 165 -19.91 -20.40 1.08
CA LEU A 165 -18.98 -20.34 2.21
C LEU A 165 -19.43 -21.27 3.36
N LEU A 166 -20.73 -21.37 3.65
CA LEU A 166 -21.22 -22.31 4.67
C LEU A 166 -20.96 -23.78 4.30
N ASN A 167 -21.05 -24.15 3.01
CA ASN A 167 -20.73 -25.51 2.56
C ASN A 167 -19.27 -25.92 2.85
N ARG A 168 -18.37 -24.93 2.94
CA ARG A 168 -16.96 -25.13 3.30
C ARG A 168 -16.77 -25.54 4.77
N GLN A 169 -17.83 -25.57 5.59
CA GLN A 169 -17.79 -26.12 6.95
C GLN A 169 -17.37 -27.59 7.01
N SER A 170 -17.53 -28.31 5.90
CA SER A 170 -17.09 -29.70 5.74
C SER A 170 -15.60 -29.89 6.03
N TYR A 171 -14.77 -28.91 5.67
CA TYR A 171 -13.33 -28.94 5.94
C TYR A 171 -12.87 -27.90 6.96
N ASN A 172 -13.65 -26.84 7.22
CA ASN A 172 -13.33 -25.87 8.27
C ASN A 172 -14.59 -25.47 9.06
N LYS A 173 -14.76 -26.07 10.24
CA LYS A 173 -15.94 -25.86 11.11
C LYS A 173 -16.20 -24.39 11.49
N LYS A 174 -15.24 -23.47 11.34
CA LYS A 174 -15.45 -22.04 11.64
C LYS A 174 -16.43 -21.36 10.66
N PHE A 175 -16.60 -21.89 9.44
CA PHE A 175 -17.57 -21.34 8.48
C PHE A 175 -19.02 -21.30 9.00
N LYS A 176 -19.38 -22.17 9.97
CA LYS A 176 -20.69 -22.12 10.65
C LYS A 176 -21.02 -20.77 11.29
N ARG A 177 -20.00 -19.93 11.56
CA ARG A 177 -20.16 -18.56 12.09
C ARG A 177 -20.91 -17.63 11.14
N LEU A 178 -21.07 -17.99 9.87
CA LEU A 178 -21.82 -17.23 8.87
C LEU A 178 -23.33 -17.55 8.87
N GLN A 179 -23.78 -18.53 9.65
CA GLN A 179 -25.19 -18.94 9.67
C GLN A 179 -26.14 -17.81 10.08
N PRO A 180 -25.89 -17.03 11.16
CA PRO A 180 -26.77 -15.91 11.52
C PRO A 180 -26.86 -14.85 10.43
N LEU A 181 -25.78 -14.66 9.67
CA LEU A 181 -25.74 -13.71 8.55
C LEU A 181 -26.62 -14.19 7.40
N LYS A 182 -26.59 -15.49 7.06
CA LYS A 182 -27.50 -16.09 6.08
C LYS A 182 -28.96 -15.90 6.49
N ASP A 183 -29.28 -16.17 7.76
CA ASP A 183 -30.66 -16.08 8.25
C ASP A 183 -31.18 -14.63 8.15
N ARG A 184 -30.35 -13.64 8.53
CA ARG A 184 -30.65 -12.20 8.37
C ARG A 184 -30.84 -11.76 6.92
N LEU A 185 -30.14 -12.40 5.96
CA LEU A 185 -30.30 -12.06 4.54
C LEU A 185 -31.59 -12.64 3.95
N LEU A 186 -32.15 -13.69 4.55
CA LEU A 186 -33.36 -14.36 4.07
C LEU A 186 -34.66 -13.83 4.71
N SER A 187 -34.55 -13.14 5.85
CA SER A 187 -35.64 -12.31 6.41
C SER A 187 -35.86 -11.05 5.57
#